data_AF-A0A8H8S0R9-F1
#
_entry.id   AF-A0A8H8S0R9-F1
#
_cell.length_a   1.000
_cell.length_b   1.000
_cell.length_c   1.000
_cell.angle_alpha   90.00
_cell.angle_beta   90.00
_cell.angle_gamma   90.00
#
_symmetry.space_group_name_H-M   'P 1'
#
loop_
_entity.id
_entity.type
_entity.pdbx_description
1 polymer ?
#
loop_
_entity_poly.entity_id
_entity_poly.type
_entity_poly.pdbx_seq_one_letter_code
_entity_poly.pdbx_strand_id
1 'polypeptide(L)'
;VYGYVAPQHYVHYLVNTSKVKIFTLTILGIWLPIFVTSLLGALLAAKMNVRPEWSDAYYDKGVGALLLLVVHPLPWAKCLLVLISLGGIGLNVLSIYSGALALQQLAKPLQVIPRFIWSIVLFACMLALSIGGRNHIYDFLSNMLSLLGYYDTCMFVIIFIEHYGFRGGNFANYDLEGWDTPSKLPIGFAGGLAFLCGWAGAILGMNETFYIGVLAAKIGDDGGDIGNQLAFVFTIVSFYPLRWLELKYIGR
;
A
#
# COMPACT_ATOMS: atom_id res chain seq x y z
N VAL A 1 0.64 1.44 1.12
CA VAL A 1 -0.09 0.18 1.34
C VAL A 1 -0.26 -0.19 2.81
N TYR A 2 0.76 -0.08 3.68
CA TYR A 2 0.64 -0.56 5.08
C TYR A 2 -0.22 0.30 6.03
N GLY A 3 -0.54 1.55 5.69
CA GLY A 3 -1.12 2.52 6.64
C GLY A 3 -2.51 2.15 7.19
N TYR A 4 -3.40 1.60 6.36
CA TYR A 4 -4.78 1.26 6.77
C TYR A 4 -4.96 -0.21 7.17
N VAL A 5 -4.01 -1.09 6.84
CA VAL A 5 -4.00 -2.51 7.25
C VAL A 5 -3.29 -2.71 8.59
N ALA A 6 -2.42 -1.78 8.98
CA ALA A 6 -1.70 -1.78 10.26
C ALA A 6 -2.55 -2.06 11.51
N PRO A 7 -3.82 -1.60 11.63
CA PRO A 7 -4.65 -1.91 12.80
C PRO A 7 -4.79 -3.40 13.09
N GLN A 8 -4.70 -4.28 12.08
CA GLN A 8 -4.78 -5.73 12.26
C GLN A 8 -3.61 -6.30 13.08
N HIS A 9 -2.47 -5.64 13.06
CA HIS A 9 -1.27 -6.06 13.79
C HIS A 9 -1.14 -5.37 15.16
N TYR A 10 -1.90 -4.31 15.38
CA TYR A 10 -1.87 -3.54 16.63
C TYR A 10 -2.80 -4.07 17.71
N VAL A 11 -3.64 -5.06 17.40
CA VAL A 11 -4.60 -5.68 18.34
C VAL A 11 -3.91 -6.28 19.58
N HIS A 12 -2.62 -6.60 19.48
CA HIS A 12 -1.83 -7.15 20.58
C HIS A 12 -1.26 -6.11 21.55
N TYR A 13 -1.33 -4.81 21.23
CA TYR A 13 -0.86 -3.76 22.13
C TYR A 13 -1.87 -3.45 23.23
N LEU A 14 -1.38 -3.19 24.44
CA LEU A 14 -2.21 -2.76 25.56
C LEU A 14 -2.87 -1.41 25.26
N VAL A 15 -4.12 -1.25 25.69
CA VAL A 15 -4.96 -0.04 25.46
C VAL A 15 -4.28 1.25 25.96
N ASN A 16 -3.43 1.16 26.99
CA ASN A 16 -2.72 2.30 27.59
C ASN A 16 -1.41 2.69 26.88
N THR A 17 -1.10 2.10 25.72
CA THR A 17 0.15 2.40 25.01
C THR A 17 0.10 3.79 24.37
N SER A 18 1.14 4.61 24.56
CA SER A 18 1.20 5.97 24.01
C SER A 18 1.14 5.98 22.47
N LYS A 19 0.24 6.80 21.91
CA LYS A 19 0.03 6.96 20.46
C LYS A 19 1.30 7.40 19.73
N VAL A 20 2.04 8.35 20.31
CA VAL A 20 3.29 8.87 19.74
C VAL A 20 4.36 7.79 19.69
N LYS A 21 4.42 6.92 20.71
CA LYS A 21 5.37 5.81 20.74
C LYS A 21 5.09 4.81 19.62
N ILE A 22 3.83 4.41 19.43
CA ILE A 22 3.44 3.49 18.35
C ILE A 22 3.74 4.11 16.98
N PHE A 23 3.38 5.37 16.79
CA PHE A 23 3.62 6.10 15.54
C PHE A 23 5.10 6.18 15.20
N THR A 24 5.94 6.65 16.13
CA THR A 24 7.38 6.79 15.90
C THR A 24 8.06 5.44 15.70
N LEU A 25 7.69 4.41 16.48
CA LEU A 25 8.24 3.06 16.29
C LEU A 25 7.86 2.46 14.94
N THR A 26 6.63 2.69 14.48
CA THR A 26 6.17 2.20 13.18
C THR A 26 6.87 2.91 12.04
N ILE A 27 6.94 4.24 12.09
CA ILE A 27 7.61 5.02 11.05
C ILE A 27 9.09 4.68 11.00
N LEU A 28 9.79 4.65 12.13
CA LEU A 28 11.21 4.31 12.13
C LEU A 28 11.45 2.86 11.71
N GLY A 29 10.57 1.93 12.12
CA GLY A 29 10.64 0.53 11.74
C GLY A 29 10.45 0.27 10.24
N ILE A 30 9.69 1.11 9.54
CA ILE A 30 9.49 1.00 8.09
C ILE A 30 10.52 1.85 7.32
N TRP A 31 10.73 3.09 7.75
CA TRP A 31 11.58 4.05 7.05
C TRP A 31 13.04 3.65 7.08
N LEU A 32 13.57 3.20 8.23
CA LEU A 32 14.99 2.89 8.36
C LEU A 32 15.43 1.74 7.42
N PRO A 33 14.73 0.59 7.35
CA PRO A 33 15.09 -0.47 6.40
C PRO A 33 14.98 -0.01 4.95
N ILE A 34 13.91 0.71 4.59
CA ILE A 34 13.71 1.22 3.22
C ILE A 34 14.84 2.19 2.85
N PHE A 35 15.14 3.15 3.73
CA PHE A 35 16.19 4.13 3.49
C PHE A 35 17.56 3.48 3.27
N VAL A 36 17.94 2.54 4.14
CA VAL A 36 19.22 1.83 4.03
C VAL A 36 19.28 1.00 2.74
N THR A 37 18.22 0.24 2.43
CA THR A 37 18.18 -0.61 1.23
C THR A 37 18.16 0.22 -0.06
N SER A 38 17.41 1.31 -0.11
CA SER A 38 17.40 2.23 -1.25
C SER A 38 18.74 2.92 -1.45
N LEU A 39 19.41 3.35 -0.37
CA LEU A 39 20.74 3.95 -0.46
C LEU A 39 21.77 2.96 -1.00
N LEU A 40 21.76 1.71 -0.52
CA LEU A 40 22.62 0.65 -1.05
C LEU A 40 22.34 0.37 -2.53
N GLY A 41 21.06 0.31 -2.92
CA GLY A 41 20.66 0.15 -4.33
C GLY A 41 21.17 1.29 -5.22
N ALA A 42 21.06 2.54 -4.77
CA ALA A 42 21.56 3.70 -5.50
C ALA A 42 23.09 3.69 -5.65
N LEU A 43 23.82 3.30 -4.59
CA LEU A 43 25.27 3.18 -4.63
C LEU A 43 25.73 2.07 -5.60
N LEU A 44 25.04 0.93 -5.62
CA LEU A 44 25.32 -0.15 -6.57
C LEU A 44 25.06 0.29 -8.01
N ALA A 45 23.92 0.94 -8.27
CA ALA A 45 23.59 1.47 -9.58
C ALA A 45 24.63 2.49 -10.08
N ALA A 46 25.08 3.40 -9.20
CA ALA A 46 26.13 4.36 -9.55
C ALA A 46 27.46 3.68 -9.91
N LYS A 47 27.79 2.55 -9.28
CA LYS A 47 29.01 1.78 -9.59
C LYS A 47 28.90 0.95 -10.87
N MET A 48 27.69 0.54 -11.27
CA MET A 48 27.45 -0.14 -12.55
C MET A 48 27.83 0.73 -13.75
N ASN A 49 27.68 2.06 -13.65
CA ASN A 49 28.12 2.99 -14.70
C ASN A 49 29.65 3.03 -14.88
N VAL A 50 30.42 2.59 -13.89
CA VAL A 50 31.89 2.59 -13.94
C VAL A 50 32.45 1.20 -14.23
N ARG A 51 31.70 0.13 -13.90
CA ARG A 51 32.12 -1.26 -14.05
C ARG A 51 31.14 -2.03 -14.94
N PRO A 52 31.47 -2.25 -16.24
CA PRO A 52 30.57 -2.93 -17.17
C PRO A 52 30.25 -4.36 -16.72
N GLU A 53 31.18 -5.07 -16.07
CA GLU A 53 30.95 -6.40 -15.49
C GLU A 53 29.78 -6.46 -14.50
N TRP A 54 29.53 -5.37 -13.77
CA TRP A 54 28.42 -5.28 -12.81
C TRP A 54 27.10 -5.01 -13.53
N SER A 55 27.16 -4.20 -14.58
CA SER A 55 26.04 -3.93 -15.48
C SER A 55 25.59 -5.22 -16.17
N ASP A 56 26.51 -5.95 -16.79
CA ASP A 56 26.23 -7.19 -17.52
C ASP A 56 25.65 -8.25 -16.59
N ALA A 57 26.22 -8.40 -15.38
CA ALA A 57 25.70 -9.34 -14.38
C ALA A 57 24.25 -9.01 -13.96
N TYR A 58 23.90 -7.72 -13.88
CA TYR A 58 22.55 -7.28 -13.54
C TYR A 58 21.56 -7.51 -14.68
N TYR A 59 21.89 -7.11 -15.90
CA TYR A 59 20.98 -7.21 -17.04
C TYR A 59 20.80 -8.66 -17.53
N ASP A 60 21.84 -9.49 -17.52
CA ASP A 60 21.75 -10.87 -18.00
C ASP A 60 21.21 -11.84 -16.94
N LYS A 61 21.56 -11.63 -15.66
CA LYS A 61 21.34 -12.61 -14.59
C LYS A 61 20.60 -12.05 -13.36
N GLY A 62 20.24 -10.78 -13.38
CA GLY A 62 19.45 -10.12 -12.34
C GLY A 62 20.22 -9.74 -11.08
N VAL A 63 19.48 -9.16 -10.12
CA VAL A 63 20.00 -8.62 -8.85
C VAL A 63 20.80 -9.65 -8.05
N GLY A 64 20.40 -10.92 -8.07
CA GLY A 64 21.09 -11.98 -7.31
C GLY A 64 22.52 -12.23 -7.79
N ALA A 65 22.75 -12.18 -9.10
CA ALA A 65 24.08 -12.35 -9.68
C ALA A 65 24.98 -11.15 -9.38
N LEU A 66 24.41 -9.94 -9.40
CA LEU A 66 25.13 -8.73 -8.99
C LEU A 66 25.60 -8.84 -7.53
N LEU A 67 24.75 -9.31 -6.62
CA LEU A 67 25.13 -9.47 -5.21
C LEU A 67 26.23 -10.51 -4.98
N LEU A 68 26.26 -11.61 -5.74
CA LEU A 68 27.36 -12.59 -5.69
C LEU A 68 28.70 -11.99 -6.12
N LEU A 69 28.67 -11.01 -7.02
CA LEU A 69 29.86 -10.39 -7.59
C LEU A 69 30.37 -9.23 -6.72
N VAL A 70 29.48 -8.56 -5.98
CA VAL A 70 29.83 -7.43 -5.11
C VAL A 70 30.26 -7.90 -3.71
N VAL A 71 29.61 -8.94 -3.17
CA VAL A 71 29.83 -9.37 -1.78
C VAL A 71 30.90 -10.46 -1.73
N HIS A 72 31.92 -10.22 -0.92
CA HIS A 72 32.99 -11.18 -0.64
C HIS A 72 33.15 -11.38 0.88
N PRO A 73 33.53 -12.58 1.35
CA PRO A 73 33.88 -13.78 0.58
C PRO A 73 32.67 -14.53 0.00
N LEU A 74 32.87 -15.28 -1.10
CA LEU A 74 31.81 -15.99 -1.84
C LEU A 74 30.86 -16.87 -0.99
N PRO A 75 31.34 -17.64 0.01
CA PRO A 75 30.45 -18.42 0.88
C PRO A 75 29.46 -17.54 1.66
N TRP A 76 29.90 -16.36 2.09
CA TRP A 76 29.07 -15.40 2.81
C TRP A 76 28.02 -14.77 1.90
N ALA A 77 28.38 -14.42 0.65
CA ALA A 77 27.44 -13.90 -0.34
C ALA A 77 26.29 -14.89 -0.63
N LYS A 78 26.61 -16.18 -0.77
CA LYS A 78 25.59 -17.23 -0.94
C LYS A 78 24.67 -17.33 0.28
N CYS A 79 25.22 -17.29 1.49
CA CYS A 79 24.43 -17.29 2.73
C CYS A 79 23.48 -16.08 2.78
N LEU A 80 23.99 -14.87 2.51
CA LEU A 80 23.20 -13.65 2.46
C LEU A 80 22.07 -13.72 1.42
N LEU A 81 22.33 -14.27 0.24
CA LEU A 81 21.29 -14.43 -0.78
C LEU A 81 20.17 -15.37 -0.34
N VAL A 82 20.51 -16.46 0.35
CA VAL A 82 19.49 -17.34 0.94
C VAL A 82 18.66 -16.58 1.98
N LEU A 83 19.30 -15.79 2.85
CA LEU A 83 18.59 -14.98 3.85
C LEU A 83 17.66 -13.93 3.20
N ILE A 84 18.12 -13.23 2.16
CA ILE A 84 17.32 -12.26 1.42
C ILE A 84 16.13 -12.96 0.74
N SER A 85 16.36 -14.11 0.12
CA SER A 85 15.30 -14.91 -0.51
C SER A 85 14.25 -15.38 0.51
N LEU A 86 14.69 -15.85 1.68
CA LEU A 86 13.80 -16.23 2.78
C LEU A 86 13.01 -15.03 3.32
N GLY A 87 13.63 -13.85 3.40
CA GLY A 87 12.96 -12.60 3.75
C GLY A 87 11.84 -12.25 2.79
N GLY A 88 12.07 -12.40 1.47
CA GLY A 88 11.04 -12.21 0.45
C GLY A 88 9.85 -13.16 0.62
N ILE A 89 10.10 -14.42 0.97
CA ILE A 89 9.04 -15.39 1.27
C ILE A 89 8.25 -14.96 2.51
N GLY A 90 8.94 -14.51 3.57
CA GLY A 90 8.30 -14.04 4.80
C GLY A 90 7.35 -12.86 4.59
N LEU A 91 7.72 -11.90 3.73
CA LEU A 91 6.86 -10.78 3.37
C LEU A 91 5.57 -11.23 2.68
N ASN A 92 5.65 -12.24 1.80
CA ASN A 92 4.47 -12.78 1.12
C ASN A 92 3.49 -13.48 2.09
N VAL A 93 4.01 -14.16 3.12
CA VAL A 93 3.17 -14.79 4.16
C VAL A 93 2.30 -13.74 4.87
N LEU A 94 2.87 -12.58 5.19
CA LEU A 94 2.14 -11.49 5.83
C LEU A 94 1.02 -10.96 4.91
N SER A 95 1.32 -10.77 3.62
CA SER A 95 0.33 -10.33 2.63
C SER A 95 -0.82 -11.34 2.45
N ILE A 96 -0.52 -12.64 2.39
CA ILE A 96 -1.54 -13.70 2.29
C ILE A 96 -2.42 -13.71 3.55
N TYR A 97 -1.82 -13.54 4.73
CA TYR A 97 -2.55 -13.47 5.99
C TYR A 97 -3.56 -12.30 6.00
N SER A 98 -3.09 -11.09 5.69
CA SER A 98 -3.94 -9.90 5.68
C SER A 98 -5.03 -9.99 4.61
N GLY A 99 -4.70 -10.53 3.43
CA GLY A 99 -5.69 -10.77 2.37
C GLY A 99 -6.78 -11.76 2.78
N ALA A 100 -6.40 -12.87 3.44
CA ALA A 100 -7.36 -13.88 3.90
C ALA A 100 -8.32 -13.29 4.96
N LEU A 101 -7.79 -12.47 5.87
CA LEU A 101 -8.62 -11.78 6.87
C LEU A 101 -9.57 -10.76 6.21
N ALA A 102 -9.10 -10.01 5.21
CA ALA A 102 -9.95 -9.07 4.47
C ALA A 102 -11.11 -9.78 3.74
N LEU A 103 -10.85 -10.94 3.13
CA LEU A 103 -11.91 -11.76 2.50
C LEU A 103 -12.95 -12.26 3.51
N GLN A 104 -12.52 -12.67 4.70
CA GLN A 104 -13.45 -13.04 5.78
C GLN A 104 -14.30 -11.84 6.23
N GLN A 105 -13.71 -10.64 6.29
CA GLN A 105 -14.44 -9.44 6.72
C GLN A 105 -15.41 -8.89 5.67
N LEU A 106 -15.28 -9.30 4.39
CA LEU A 106 -16.07 -8.76 3.29
C LEU A 106 -17.56 -9.12 3.36
N ALA A 107 -17.90 -10.35 3.78
CA ALA A 107 -19.30 -10.75 3.92
C ALA A 107 -19.50 -11.81 5.02
N LYS A 108 -20.63 -11.76 5.72
CA LYS A 108 -21.03 -12.75 6.74
C LYS A 108 -20.94 -14.21 6.27
N PRO A 109 -21.36 -14.61 5.04
CA PRO A 109 -21.18 -16.00 4.59
C PRO A 109 -19.71 -16.41 4.41
N LEU A 110 -18.81 -15.47 4.12
CA LEU A 110 -17.38 -15.76 3.92
C LEU A 110 -16.64 -15.99 5.24
N GLN A 111 -17.20 -15.54 6.37
CA GLN A 111 -16.64 -15.73 7.72
C GLN A 111 -16.73 -17.19 8.19
N VAL A 112 -17.69 -17.96 7.69
CA VAL A 112 -17.90 -19.37 8.07
C VAL A 112 -16.74 -20.26 7.61
N ILE A 113 -16.07 -19.87 6.52
CA ILE A 113 -14.97 -20.63 5.93
C ILE A 113 -13.69 -20.43 6.76
N PRO A 114 -13.03 -21.51 7.22
CA PRO A 114 -11.77 -21.43 7.94
C PRO A 114 -10.69 -20.68 7.15
N ARG A 115 -9.93 -19.84 7.84
CA ARG A 115 -8.93 -18.94 7.24
C ARG A 115 -7.91 -19.63 6.35
N PHE A 116 -7.50 -20.84 6.73
CA PHE A 116 -6.52 -21.63 5.97
C PHE A 116 -6.95 -21.89 4.52
N ILE A 117 -8.25 -22.06 4.27
CA ILE A 117 -8.78 -22.26 2.91
C ILE A 117 -8.59 -20.98 2.09
N TRP A 118 -8.91 -19.81 2.66
CA TRP A 118 -8.69 -18.53 1.99
C TRP A 118 -7.21 -18.25 1.73
N SER A 119 -6.32 -18.62 2.65
CA SER A 119 -4.88 -18.52 2.45
C SER A 119 -4.39 -19.39 1.28
N ILE A 120 -4.90 -20.62 1.12
CA ILE A 120 -4.58 -21.47 -0.03
C ILE A 120 -5.08 -20.86 -1.34
N VAL A 121 -6.33 -20.36 -1.35
CA VAL A 121 -6.90 -19.74 -2.55
C VAL A 121 -6.08 -18.52 -2.98
N LEU A 122 -5.74 -17.63 -2.05
CA LEU A 122 -4.91 -16.47 -2.34
C LEU A 122 -3.50 -16.87 -2.79
N PHE A 123 -2.90 -17.89 -2.19
CA PHE A 123 -1.62 -18.44 -2.62
C PHE A 123 -1.68 -18.98 -4.06
N ALA A 124 -2.73 -19.74 -4.39
CA ALA A 124 -2.92 -20.26 -5.74
C ALA A 124 -3.12 -19.13 -6.76
N CYS A 125 -3.89 -18.09 -6.43
CA CYS A 125 -4.05 -16.90 -7.27
C CYS A 125 -2.73 -16.16 -7.46
N MET A 126 -1.96 -15.93 -6.40
CA MET A 126 -0.64 -15.29 -6.49
C MET A 126 0.32 -16.10 -7.35
N LEU A 127 0.31 -17.44 -7.23
CA LEU A 127 1.14 -18.33 -8.04
C LEU A 127 0.73 -18.29 -9.52
N ALA A 128 -0.56 -18.32 -9.83
CA ALA A 128 -1.07 -18.19 -11.19
C ALA A 128 -0.68 -16.84 -11.82
N LEU A 129 -0.84 -15.74 -11.09
CA LEU A 129 -0.42 -14.40 -11.50
C LEU A 129 1.10 -14.31 -11.70
N SER A 130 1.89 -14.96 -10.83
CA SER A 130 3.35 -14.97 -10.94
C SER A 130 3.83 -15.73 -12.17
N ILE A 131 3.16 -16.83 -12.53
CA ILE A 131 3.47 -17.60 -13.74
C ILE A 131 3.09 -16.81 -15.00
N GLY A 132 1.87 -16.25 -15.02
CA GLY A 132 1.38 -15.47 -16.16
C GLY A 132 2.09 -14.12 -16.35
N GLY A 133 2.51 -13.50 -15.24
CA GLY A 133 3.16 -12.19 -15.23
C GLY A 133 4.65 -12.21 -15.54
N ARG A 134 5.31 -13.39 -15.58
CA ARG A 134 6.78 -13.53 -15.63
C ARG A 134 7.49 -12.60 -16.62
N ASN A 135 6.86 -12.32 -17.77
CA ASN A 135 7.46 -11.56 -18.86
C ASN A 135 7.12 -10.05 -18.86
N HIS A 136 6.16 -9.59 -18.04
CA HIS A 136 5.69 -8.19 -17.96
C HIS A 136 5.64 -7.65 -16.52
N ILE A 137 6.28 -8.33 -15.57
CA ILE A 137 6.25 -8.01 -14.13
C ILE A 137 6.66 -6.56 -13.88
N TYR A 138 7.69 -6.04 -14.55
CA TYR A 138 8.23 -4.72 -14.20
C TYR A 138 7.25 -3.59 -14.52
N ASP A 139 6.75 -3.53 -15.76
CA ASP A 139 5.80 -2.51 -16.20
C ASP A 139 4.48 -2.63 -15.43
N PHE A 140 3.98 -3.86 -15.26
CA PHE A 140 2.76 -4.10 -14.49
C PHE A 140 2.91 -3.66 -13.03
N LEU A 141 4.01 -4.03 -12.36
CA LEU A 141 4.23 -3.65 -10.96
C LEU A 141 4.37 -2.14 -10.79
N SER A 142 5.06 -1.45 -11.71
CA SER A 142 5.20 0.01 -11.63
C SER A 142 3.83 0.70 -11.71
N ASN A 143 3.04 0.35 -12.72
CA ASN A 143 1.70 0.93 -12.91
C ASN A 143 0.74 0.60 -11.75
N MET A 144 0.74 -0.65 -11.30
CA MET A 144 -0.15 -1.07 -10.21
C MET A 144 0.24 -0.42 -8.88
N LEU A 145 1.53 -0.21 -8.64
CA LEU A 145 2.01 0.42 -7.41
C LEU A 145 1.56 1.88 -7.32
N SER A 146 1.64 2.62 -8.42
CA SER A 146 1.14 4.00 -8.50
C SER A 146 -0.37 4.07 -8.25
N LEU A 147 -1.15 3.20 -8.91
CA LEU A 147 -2.60 3.12 -8.71
C LEU A 147 -2.98 2.78 -7.26
N LEU A 148 -2.26 1.86 -6.62
CA LEU A 148 -2.43 1.56 -5.19
C LEU A 148 -2.09 2.78 -4.32
N GLY A 149 -1.08 3.57 -4.70
CA GLY A 149 -0.78 4.85 -4.04
C GLY A 149 -1.95 5.84 -4.10
N TYR A 150 -2.58 5.99 -5.26
CA TYR A 150 -3.74 6.88 -5.41
C TYR A 150 -4.92 6.42 -4.56
N TYR A 151 -5.20 5.11 -4.60
CA TYR A 151 -6.23 4.48 -3.76
C TYR A 151 -5.97 4.74 -2.27
N ASP A 152 -4.75 4.48 -1.81
CA ASP A 152 -4.34 4.66 -0.42
C ASP A 152 -4.48 6.10 0.03
N THR A 153 -4.13 7.05 -0.85
CA THR A 153 -4.24 8.48 -0.57
C THR A 153 -5.70 8.89 -0.36
N CYS A 154 -6.62 8.42 -1.22
CA CYS A 154 -8.05 8.66 -1.06
C CYS A 154 -8.57 8.11 0.28
N MET A 155 -8.25 6.86 0.58
CA MET A 155 -8.70 6.20 1.81
C MET A 155 -8.11 6.85 3.06
N PHE A 156 -6.83 7.23 3.02
CA PHE A 156 -6.17 7.95 4.11
C PHE A 156 -6.88 9.27 4.40
N VAL A 157 -7.17 10.08 3.38
CA VAL A 157 -7.86 11.36 3.54
C VAL A 157 -9.24 11.20 4.17
N ILE A 158 -10.04 10.24 3.68
CA ILE A 158 -11.39 9.98 4.18
C ILE A 158 -11.34 9.62 5.67
N ILE A 159 -10.48 8.65 6.03
CA ILE A 159 -10.33 8.20 7.42
C ILE A 159 -9.78 9.34 8.30
N PHE A 160 -8.82 10.11 7.79
CA PHE A 160 -8.20 11.21 8.53
C PHE A 160 -9.22 12.31 8.85
N ILE A 161 -10.02 12.74 7.86
CA ILE A 161 -11.06 13.76 8.07
C ILE A 161 -12.17 13.22 8.98
N GLU A 162 -12.58 11.96 8.81
CA GLU A 162 -13.59 11.35 9.68
C GLU A 162 -13.11 11.33 11.15
N HIS A 163 -11.86 10.91 11.38
CA HIS A 163 -11.30 10.80 12.72
C HIS A 163 -11.05 12.17 13.37
N TYR A 164 -10.37 13.09 12.69
CA TYR A 164 -9.98 14.38 13.26
C TYR A 164 -11.02 15.48 13.07
N GLY A 165 -11.66 15.54 11.90
CA GLY A 165 -12.61 16.59 11.55
C GLY A 165 -13.99 16.39 12.18
N PHE A 166 -14.55 15.18 12.10
CA PHE A 166 -15.92 14.91 12.58
C PHE A 166 -15.97 14.25 13.95
N ARG A 167 -15.00 13.38 14.27
CA ARG A 167 -14.96 12.65 15.56
C ARG A 167 -14.01 13.25 16.59
N GLY A 168 -13.42 14.42 16.30
CA GLY A 168 -12.61 15.18 17.26
C GLY A 168 -11.33 14.47 17.75
N GLY A 169 -10.82 13.49 17.01
CA GLY A 169 -9.59 12.76 17.33
C GLY A 169 -9.69 11.82 18.53
N ASN A 170 -10.92 11.53 19.00
CA ASN A 170 -11.14 10.65 20.15
C ASN A 170 -11.70 9.28 19.71
N PHE A 171 -10.97 8.22 20.05
CA PHE A 171 -11.41 6.84 19.81
C PHE A 171 -12.65 6.45 20.62
N ALA A 172 -12.96 7.15 21.72
CA ALA A 172 -14.19 6.94 22.48
C ALA A 172 -15.46 7.35 21.71
N ASN A 173 -15.33 8.15 20.65
CA ASN A 173 -16.44 8.54 19.78
C ASN A 173 -16.73 7.48 18.70
N TYR A 174 -16.10 6.30 18.77
CA TYR A 174 -16.44 5.14 17.96
C TYR A 174 -17.32 4.20 18.80
N ASP A 175 -18.49 3.85 18.27
CA ASP A 175 -19.35 2.83 18.89
C ASP A 175 -18.73 1.45 18.65
N LEU A 176 -17.92 1.00 19.62
CA LEU A 176 -17.29 -0.32 19.60
C LEU A 176 -18.29 -1.46 19.85
N GLU A 177 -19.46 -1.18 20.41
CA GLU A 177 -20.50 -2.19 20.65
C GLU A 177 -21.41 -2.37 19.43
N GLY A 178 -21.52 -1.34 18.60
CA GLY A 178 -22.30 -1.31 17.36
C GLY A 178 -21.57 -1.70 16.07
N TRP A 179 -20.33 -2.16 16.13
CA TRP A 179 -19.48 -2.36 14.93
C TRP A 179 -20.03 -3.36 13.90
N ASP A 180 -20.80 -4.37 14.32
CA ASP A 180 -21.46 -5.36 13.43
C ASP A 180 -22.96 -5.06 13.21
N THR A 181 -23.42 -3.86 13.58
CA THR A 181 -24.81 -3.45 13.42
C THR A 181 -24.93 -2.41 12.30
N PRO A 182 -25.41 -2.79 11.09
CA PRO A 182 -25.48 -1.89 9.93
C PRO A 182 -26.28 -0.60 10.20
N SER A 183 -27.28 -0.64 11.09
CA SER A 183 -28.10 0.52 11.43
C SER A 183 -27.39 1.58 12.27
N LYS A 184 -26.28 1.22 12.94
CA LYS A 184 -25.47 2.11 13.77
C LYS A 184 -24.26 2.69 13.04
N LEU A 185 -23.97 2.19 11.84
CA LEU A 185 -22.87 2.66 11.01
C LEU A 185 -23.33 3.81 10.09
N PRO A 186 -22.45 4.78 9.76
CA PRO A 186 -22.75 5.76 8.73
C PRO A 186 -23.01 5.04 7.41
N ILE A 187 -23.97 5.54 6.63
CA ILE A 187 -24.46 4.88 5.40
C ILE A 187 -23.34 4.82 4.35
N GLY A 188 -22.36 5.71 4.43
CA GLY A 188 -21.13 5.64 3.66
C GLY A 188 -21.25 6.24 2.26
N PHE A 189 -22.37 6.89 1.93
CA PHE A 189 -22.54 7.59 0.66
C PHE A 189 -21.56 8.75 0.53
N ALA A 190 -21.31 9.50 1.61
CA ALA A 190 -20.32 10.56 1.60
C ALA A 190 -18.90 10.03 1.32
N GLY A 191 -18.53 8.93 1.97
CA GLY A 191 -17.24 8.27 1.76
C GLY A 191 -17.10 7.69 0.35
N GLY A 192 -18.13 6.99 -0.15
CA GLY A 192 -18.13 6.40 -1.49
C GLY A 192 -18.06 7.45 -2.60
N LEU A 193 -18.86 8.51 -2.51
CA LEU A 193 -18.81 9.60 -3.49
C LEU A 193 -17.49 10.36 -3.44
N ALA A 194 -16.97 10.66 -2.25
CA ALA A 194 -15.67 11.32 -2.12
C ALA A 194 -14.53 10.46 -2.68
N PHE A 195 -14.59 9.14 -2.47
CA PHE A 195 -13.63 8.20 -3.05
C PHE A 195 -13.68 8.21 -4.59
N LEU A 196 -14.88 8.23 -5.19
CA LEU A 196 -15.05 8.36 -6.64
C LEU A 196 -14.52 9.70 -7.17
N CYS A 197 -14.77 10.80 -6.45
CA CYS A 197 -14.21 12.11 -6.78
C CYS A 197 -12.68 12.13 -6.69
N GLY A 198 -12.11 11.48 -5.66
CA GLY A 198 -10.66 11.29 -5.52
C GLY A 198 -10.05 10.53 -6.69
N TRP A 199 -10.69 9.43 -7.11
CA TRP A 199 -10.29 8.67 -8.30
C TRP A 199 -10.39 9.48 -9.59
N ALA A 200 -11.42 10.30 -9.74
CA ALA A 200 -11.50 11.22 -10.89
C ALA A 200 -10.31 12.18 -10.90
N GLY A 201 -9.91 12.72 -9.74
CA GLY A 201 -8.70 13.53 -9.59
C GLY A 201 -7.42 12.77 -9.96
N ALA A 202 -7.28 11.53 -9.49
CA ALA A 202 -6.16 10.65 -9.82
C ALA A 202 -6.07 10.40 -11.33
N ILE A 203 -7.20 10.09 -11.99
CA ILE A 203 -7.27 9.84 -13.44
C ILE A 203 -6.92 11.09 -14.25
N LEU A 204 -7.20 12.30 -13.76
CA LEU A 204 -6.81 13.51 -14.46
C LEU A 204 -5.30 13.77 -14.38
N GLY A 205 -4.63 13.31 -13.31
CA GLY A 205 -3.23 13.61 -12.99
C GLY A 205 -2.23 12.47 -13.13
N MET A 206 -2.66 11.24 -13.38
CA MET A 206 -1.74 10.10 -13.47
C MET A 206 -0.89 10.17 -14.74
N ASN A 207 0.36 9.71 -14.66
CA ASN A 207 1.20 9.43 -15.81
C ASN A 207 1.68 7.99 -15.73
N GLU A 208 0.91 7.09 -16.34
CA GLU A 208 1.20 5.66 -16.38
C GLU A 208 1.52 5.21 -17.80
N THR A 209 2.21 4.08 -17.93
CA THR A 209 2.60 3.56 -19.26
C THR A 209 1.41 3.25 -20.17
N PHE A 210 0.22 3.02 -19.61
CA PHE A 210 -1.01 2.74 -20.35
C PHE A 210 -1.91 3.97 -20.55
N TYR A 211 -1.72 5.04 -19.77
CA TYR A 211 -2.59 6.20 -19.81
C TYR A 211 -1.92 7.44 -19.19
N ILE A 212 -1.99 8.55 -19.92
CA ILE A 212 -1.52 9.86 -19.47
C ILE A 212 -2.72 10.78 -19.27
N GLY A 213 -2.89 11.28 -18.05
CA GLY A 213 -3.96 12.19 -17.68
C GLY A 213 -3.85 13.55 -18.37
N VAL A 214 -5.00 14.20 -18.60
CA VAL A 214 -5.07 15.51 -19.28
C VAL A 214 -4.27 16.59 -18.55
N LEU A 215 -4.20 16.53 -17.22
CA LEU A 215 -3.39 17.46 -16.43
C LEU A 215 -1.93 17.05 -16.38
N ALA A 216 -1.64 15.74 -16.36
CA ALA A 216 -0.28 15.22 -16.43
C ALA A 216 0.41 15.60 -17.75
N ALA A 217 -0.31 15.48 -18.87
CA ALA A 217 0.18 15.82 -20.22
C ALA A 217 0.50 17.31 -20.41
N LYS A 218 0.01 18.18 -19.53
CA LYS A 218 0.31 19.62 -19.57
C LYS A 218 1.60 19.97 -18.81
N ILE A 219 2.21 19.01 -18.11
CA ILE A 219 3.37 19.23 -17.26
C ILE A 219 4.60 18.65 -17.95
N GLY A 220 5.35 19.50 -18.64
CA GLY A 220 6.56 19.12 -19.37
C GLY A 220 6.28 18.31 -20.64
N ASP A 221 7.33 18.00 -21.41
CA ASP A 221 7.22 17.30 -22.69
C ASP A 221 6.89 15.81 -22.53
N ASP A 222 7.32 15.19 -21.41
CA ASP A 222 7.10 13.77 -21.10
C ASP A 222 5.93 13.50 -20.12
N GLY A 223 5.26 14.57 -19.65
CA GLY A 223 4.19 14.51 -18.66
C GLY A 223 4.67 14.31 -17.22
N GLY A 224 4.00 14.95 -16.25
CA GLY A 224 4.30 14.82 -14.82
C GLY A 224 3.21 14.08 -14.07
N ASP A 225 3.55 13.00 -13.37
CA ASP A 225 2.60 12.32 -12.47
C ASP A 225 2.29 13.19 -11.25
N ILE A 226 1.05 13.68 -11.19
CA ILE A 226 0.48 14.42 -10.06
C ILE A 226 -0.79 13.75 -9.53
N GLY A 227 -1.00 12.47 -9.86
CA GLY A 227 -2.21 11.71 -9.54
C GLY A 227 -2.46 11.63 -8.04
N ASN A 228 -1.42 11.42 -7.22
CA ASN A 228 -1.53 11.36 -5.76
C ASN A 228 -2.00 12.69 -5.15
N GLN A 229 -1.42 13.80 -5.60
CA GLN A 229 -1.71 15.15 -5.09
C GLN A 229 -3.13 15.57 -5.48
N LEU A 230 -3.56 15.27 -6.70
CA LEU A 230 -4.93 15.53 -7.13
C LEU A 230 -5.94 14.62 -6.42
N ALA A 231 -5.62 13.34 -6.24
CA ALA A 231 -6.44 12.42 -5.44
C ALA A 231 -6.64 12.95 -4.02
N PHE A 232 -5.57 13.45 -3.39
CA PHE A 232 -5.62 14.08 -2.08
C PHE A 232 -6.56 15.29 -2.06
N VAL A 233 -6.35 16.27 -2.94
CA VAL A 233 -7.12 17.53 -2.97
C VAL A 233 -8.59 17.27 -3.30
N PHE A 234 -8.87 16.47 -4.32
CA PHE A 234 -10.25 16.18 -4.73
C PHE A 234 -11.00 15.41 -3.64
N THR A 235 -10.33 14.49 -2.94
CA THR A 235 -10.94 13.77 -1.82
C THR A 235 -11.23 14.70 -0.65
N ILE A 236 -10.33 15.64 -0.30
CA ILE A 236 -10.59 16.62 0.79
C ILE A 236 -11.78 17.50 0.45
N VAL A 237 -11.76 18.11 -0.75
CA VAL A 237 -12.76 19.09 -1.19
C VAL A 237 -14.13 18.44 -1.32
N SER A 238 -14.19 17.17 -1.73
CA SER A 238 -15.46 16.43 -1.84
C SER A 238 -15.94 15.89 -0.50
N PHE A 239 -15.07 15.27 0.30
CA PHE A 239 -15.48 14.59 1.53
C PHE A 239 -16.00 15.53 2.61
N TYR A 240 -15.35 16.68 2.82
CA TYR A 240 -15.73 17.63 3.86
C TYR A 240 -17.20 18.13 3.73
N PRO A 241 -17.65 18.65 2.58
CA PRO A 241 -19.05 19.06 2.41
C PRO A 241 -20.01 17.86 2.37
N LEU A 242 -19.65 16.75 1.73
CA LEU A 242 -20.51 15.57 1.64
C LEU A 242 -20.81 14.98 3.02
N ARG A 243 -19.80 14.90 3.89
CA ARG A 243 -19.97 14.38 5.24
C ARG A 243 -20.77 15.33 6.13
N TRP A 244 -20.58 16.64 5.97
CA TRP A 244 -21.42 17.63 6.65
C TRP A 244 -22.89 17.53 6.23
N LEU A 245 -23.17 17.34 4.94
CA LEU A 245 -24.52 17.12 4.43
C LEU A 245 -25.13 15.81 4.96
N GLU A 246 -24.34 14.73 5.00
CA GLU A 246 -24.77 13.43 5.54
C GLU A 246 -25.20 13.57 7.01
N LEU A 247 -24.39 14.25 7.82
CA LEU A 247 -24.73 14.50 9.23
C LEU A 247 -25.98 15.39 9.38
N LYS A 248 -26.16 16.38 8.50
CA LYS A 248 -27.31 17.30 8.57
C LYS A 248 -28.63 16.64 8.16
N TYR A 249 -28.64 15.81 7.12
CA TYR A 249 -29.88 15.25 6.55
C TYR A 249 -30.18 13.83 7.03
N ILE A 250 -29.16 13.03 7.35
CA ILE A 250 -29.31 11.62 7.73
C ILE A 250 -29.16 11.45 9.25
N GLY A 251 -28.46 12.38 9.91
CA GLY A 251 -28.25 12.39 11.36
C GLY A 251 -27.19 11.38 11.85
N ARG A 252 -26.42 10.78 10.94
CA ARG A 252 -25.38 9.76 11.20
C ARG A 252 -24.35 9.72 10.06
#